data_AF-A0A8H3LZA2-F1
#
_entry.id   AF-A0A8H3LZA2-F1
#
_cell.length_a   1.000
_cell.length_b   1.000
_cell.length_c   1.000
_cell.angle_alpha   90.00
_cell.angle_beta   90.00
_cell.angle_gamma   90.00
#
_symmetry.space_group_name_H-M   'P 1'
#
loop_
_entity.id
_entity.type
_entity.pdbx_description
1 polymer ?
#
loop_
_entity_poly.entity_id
_entity_poly.type
_entity_poly.pdbx_seq_one_letter_code
_entity_poly.pdbx_strand_id
1 'polypeptide(L)' 'MTLDSGAESPIITKNIVVHVNAKIDESEKHDLSGVATVPIESIGIVQNLPITLTSGLTIYEDFIVVDYHKPTLIFSN' A
#
# COMPACT_ATOMS: atom_id res chain seq x y z
N MET A 1 -9.69 5.85 -0.01
CA MET A 1 -9.35 4.49 0.44
C MET A 1 -10.39 3.55 -0.12
N THR A 2 -9.96 2.33 -0.47
CA THR A 2 -10.86 1.25 -0.87
C THR A 2 -10.60 0.09 0.07
N LEU A 3 -11.65 -0.48 0.65
CA LEU A 3 -11.57 -1.79 1.29
C LEU A 3 -11.91 -2.81 0.21
N ASP A 4 -10.94 -3.65 -0.15
CA ASP A 4 -11.10 -4.65 -1.19
C ASP A 4 -10.88 -6.02 -0.58
N SER A 5 -11.98 -6.73 -0.27
CA SER A 5 -11.91 -8.08 0.27
C SER A 5 -11.35 -9.10 -0.72
N GLY A 6 -11.24 -8.75 -2.01
CA GLY A 6 -10.59 -9.56 -3.02
C GLY A 6 -9.08 -9.31 -3.12
N ALA A 7 -8.56 -8.26 -2.46
CA ALA A 7 -7.13 -8.01 -2.41
C ALA A 7 -6.47 -8.96 -1.40
N GLU A 8 -5.40 -9.65 -1.85
CA GLU A 8 -4.62 -10.55 -1.00
C GLU A 8 -3.72 -9.80 -0.01
N SER A 9 -3.35 -8.57 -0.32
CA SER A 9 -2.44 -7.78 0.52
C SER A 9 -2.76 -6.29 0.43
N PRO A 10 -2.48 -5.50 1.49
CA PRO A 10 -2.67 -4.07 1.46
C PRO A 10 -1.71 -3.41 0.47
N ILE A 11 -2.21 -2.47 -0.33
CA ILE A 11 -1.43 -1.76 -1.35
C ILE A 11 -1.51 -0.26 -1.13
N ILE A 12 -0.37 0.41 -1.20
CA ILE A 12 -0.25 1.87 -1.17
C ILE A 12 0.57 2.36 -2.35
N THR A 13 0.21 3.52 -2.89
CA THR A 13 0.98 4.13 -3.97
C THR A 13 2.11 4.99 -3.43
N LYS A 14 3.26 4.94 -4.12
CA LYS A 14 4.51 5.63 -3.75
C LYS A 14 4.31 7.12 -3.42
N ASN A 15 3.44 7.80 -4.15
CA ASN A 15 3.17 9.22 -3.93
C ASN A 15 2.58 9.51 -2.53
N ILE A 16 1.76 8.62 -1.98
CA ILE A 16 1.24 8.76 -0.60
C ILE A 16 2.39 8.57 0.39
N VAL A 17 3.20 7.52 0.21
CA VAL A 17 4.33 7.20 1.08
C VAL A 17 5.33 8.36 1.14
N VAL A 18 5.67 8.94 -0.01
CA VAL A 18 6.52 10.13 -0.11
C VAL A 18 5.88 11.33 0.57
N HIS A 19 4.58 11.55 0.38
CA HIS A 19 3.88 12.68 0.99
C HIS A 19 3.88 12.63 2.52
N VAL A 20 3.75 11.43 3.10
CA VAL A 20 3.79 11.23 4.56
C VAL A 20 5.22 11.00 5.09
N ASN A 21 6.23 11.11 4.22
CA ASN A 21 7.64 10.93 4.54
C ASN A 21 7.96 9.60 5.26
N ALA A 22 7.26 8.53 4.86
CA ALA A 22 7.50 7.20 5.40
C ALA A 22 8.63 6.49 4.64
N LYS A 23 9.33 5.59 5.33
CA LYS A 23 10.44 4.82 4.76
C LYS A 23 9.91 3.61 4.00
N ILE A 24 10.41 3.43 2.78
CA ILE A 24 10.19 2.21 2.00
C ILE A 24 11.37 1.28 2.26
N ASP A 25 11.09 0.05 2.64
CA ASP A 25 12.05 -1.05 2.60
C ASP A 25 12.01 -1.70 1.21
N GLU A 26 13.04 -1.42 0.41
CA GLU A 26 13.16 -1.95 -0.96
C GLU A 26 13.74 -3.38 -1.01
N SER A 27 14.10 -3.97 0.14
CA SER A 27 14.64 -5.33 0.21
C SER A 27 13.55 -6.41 0.11
N GLU A 28 12.30 -6.07 0.45
CA GLU A 28 11.15 -6.97 0.36
C GLU A 28 10.27 -6.58 -0.83
N LYS A 29 10.34 -7.38 -1.91
CA LYS A 29 9.54 -7.18 -3.12
C LYS A 29 8.52 -8.29 -3.29
N HIS A 30 7.31 -7.88 -3.66
CA HIS A 30 6.20 -8.80 -3.90
C HIS A 30 5.91 -8.95 -5.39
N ASP A 31 5.61 -10.17 -5.82
CA ASP A 31 5.10 -10.43 -7.15
C ASP A 31 3.61 -10.07 -7.21
N LEU A 32 3.25 -9.17 -8.13
CA LEU A 32 1.88 -8.69 -8.35
C LEU A 32 1.30 -9.17 -9.68
N SER A 33 2.01 -10.06 -10.39
CA SER A 33 1.65 -10.54 -11.73
C SER A 33 0.29 -11.24 -11.81
N GLY A 34 -0.20 -11.83 -10.70
CA GLY A 34 -1.51 -12.46 -10.60
C GLY A 34 -2.65 -11.55 -10.12
N VAL A 35 -2.32 -10.33 -9.65
CA VAL A 35 -3.28 -9.44 -8.97
C VAL A 35 -3.60 -8.21 -9.82
N ALA A 36 -2.62 -7.72 -10.57
CA ALA A 36 -2.77 -6.47 -11.32
C ALA A 36 -3.15 -6.72 -12.80
N THR A 37 -4.16 -6.00 -13.29
CA THR A 37 -4.56 -5.99 -14.71
C THR A 37 -3.55 -5.29 -15.61
N VAL A 38 -2.68 -4.46 -15.01
CA VAL A 38 -1.53 -3.83 -15.64
C VAL A 38 -0.30 -4.37 -14.93
N PRO A 39 0.77 -4.78 -15.64
CA PRO A 39 2.00 -5.22 -15.00
C PRO A 39 2.58 -4.05 -14.19
N ILE A 40 2.45 -4.15 -12.87
CA ILE A 40 2.93 -3.17 -11.90
C ILE A 40 3.90 -3.91 -11.00
N GLU A 41 5.10 -3.35 -10.84
CA GLU A 41 6.13 -3.91 -9.97
C GLU A 41 5.99 -3.35 -8.54
N SER A 42 6.22 -4.22 -7.56
CA SER A 42 6.43 -3.81 -6.18
C SER A 42 7.77 -3.08 -6.06
N ILE A 43 7.75 -1.90 -5.44
CA ILE A 43 8.96 -1.15 -5.08
C ILE A 43 9.58 -1.71 -3.80
N GLY A 44 8.73 -2.06 -2.84
CA GLY A 44 9.11 -2.42 -1.48
C GLY A 44 7.90 -2.48 -0.56
N ILE A 45 8.13 -2.47 0.75
CA ILE A 45 7.11 -2.38 1.79
C ILE A 45 7.28 -1.11 2.62
N VAL A 46 6.19 -0.48 3.02
CA VAL A 46 6.18 0.44 4.17
C VAL A 46 5.58 -0.28 5.37
N GLN A 47 6.36 -0.39 6.44
CA GLN A 47 5.97 -1.12 7.63
C GLN A 47 5.36 -0.20 8.68
N ASN A 48 4.36 -0.71 9.40
CA ASN A 48 3.73 -0.10 10.57
C ASN A 48 3.28 1.34 10.31
N LEU A 49 2.65 1.58 9.16
CA LEU A 49 2.19 2.91 8.77
C LEU A 49 0.90 3.26 9.54
N PRO A 50 0.88 4.35 10.33
CA PRO A 50 -0.31 4.75 11.05
C PRO A 50 -1.35 5.34 10.10
N ILE A 51 -2.57 4.79 10.12
CA ILE A 51 -3.73 5.31 9.40
C ILE A 51 -4.80 5.71 10.41
N THR A 52 -5.07 7.00 10.52
CA THR A 52 -6.16 7.53 11.34
C THR A 52 -7.45 7.56 10.53
N LEU A 53 -8.43 6.76 10.95
CA LEU A 53 -9.77 6.72 10.39
C LEU A 53 -10.61 7.90 10.89
N THR A 54 -11.73 8.18 10.21
CA THR A 54 -12.64 9.27 10.58
C THR A 54 -13.26 9.13 11.98
N SER A 55 -13.27 7.92 12.55
CA SER A 55 -13.66 7.67 13.94
C SER A 55 -12.64 8.15 14.97
N GLY A 56 -11.47 8.61 14.54
CA GLY A 56 -10.32 8.92 15.41
C GLY A 56 -9.50 7.67 15.79
N LEU A 57 -9.94 6.48 15.38
CA LEU A 57 -9.18 5.24 15.55
C LEU A 57 -7.94 5.28 14.64
N THR A 58 -6.78 4.97 15.20
CA THR A 58 -5.55 4.75 14.42
C THR A 58 -5.23 3.26 14.38
N ILE A 59 -5.08 2.74 13.17
CA ILE A 59 -4.57 1.39 12.92
C ILE A 59 -3.15 1.49 12.36
N TYR A 60 -2.38 0.43 12.53
CA TYR A 60 -1.04 0.30 11.98
C TYR A 60 -1.03 -0.90 11.06
N GLU A 61 -0.56 -0.70 9.84
CA GLU A 61 -0.61 -1.72 8.80
C GLU A 61 0.64 -1.63 7.93
N ASP A 62 1.06 -2.78 7.40
CA ASP A 62 2.13 -2.88 6.42
C ASP A 62 1.52 -2.79 5.02
N PHE A 63 2.14 -2.03 4.11
CA PHE A 63 1.64 -1.90 2.74
C PHE A 63 2.72 -2.20 1.71
N ILE A 64 2.33 -2.96 0.69
CA ILE A 64 3.12 -3.10 -0.53
C ILE A 64 3.07 -1.77 -1.28
N VAL A 65 4.24 -1.24 -1.60
CA VAL A 65 4.38 0.04 -2.29
C VAL A 65 4.48 -0.20 -3.79
N VAL A 66 3.65 0.49 -4.56
CA VAL A 66 3.65 0.45 -6.03
C VAL A 66 3.79 1.85 -6.64
N ASP A 67 4.38 1.94 -7.84
CA ASP A 67 4.37 3.18 -8.62
C ASP A 67 3.11 3.21 -9.50
N TYR A 68 2.15 4.06 -9.14
CA TYR A 68 0.92 4.23 -9.89
C TYR A 68 0.52 5.70 -9.94
N HIS A 69 -0.03 6.11 -11.09
CA HIS A 69 -0.29 7.51 -11.40
C HIS A 69 -1.39 8.16 -10.54
N LYS A 70 -2.26 7.37 -9.91
CA LYS A 70 -3.30 7.85 -8.99
C LYS A 70 -2.94 7.49 -7.55
N PRO A 71 -3.12 8.40 -6.58
CA PRO A 71 -3.05 8.06 -5.17
C PRO A 71 -4.08 6.97 -4.83
N THR A 72 -3.59 5.80 -4.40
CA THR A 72 -4.42 4.64 -4.06
C THR A 72 -3.96 4.05 -2.74
N LEU A 73 -4.93 3.72 -1.89
CA LEU A 73 -4.76 3.01 -0.63
C LEU A 73 -5.83 1.93 -0.58
N ILE A 74 -5.40 0.67 -0.65
CA ILE A 74 -6.23 -0.54 -0.62
C ILE A 74 -5.91 -1.29 0.66
N PHE A 75 -6.94 -1.63 1.41
CA PHE A 75 -6.86 -2.59 2.49
C PHE A 75 -7.33 -3.95 1.99
N SER A 76 -6.55 -4.99 2.28
CA SER A 76 -7.03 -6.37 2.25
C SER A 76 -7.87 -6.66 3.49
N ASN A 77 -8.63 -7.76 3.44
CA ASN A 77 -9.49 -8.20 4.53
C ASN A 77 -8.83 -9.27 5.39
#